data_AF-V9DED6-F1
#
_entry.id   AF-V9DED6-F1
#
_cell.length_a   1.000
_cell.length_b   1.000
_cell.length_c   1.000
_cell.angle_alpha   90.00
_cell.angle_beta   90.00
_cell.angle_gamma   90.00
#
_symmetry.space_group_name_H-M   'P 1'
#
loop_
_entity.id
_entity.type
_entity.pdbx_description
1 polymer ?
#
loop_
_entity_poly.entity_id
_entity_poly.type
_entity_poly.pdbx_seq_one_letter_code
_entity_poly.pdbx_strand_id
1 'polypeptide(L)'
;MLAAVGQPVPNTPHAVSVSLPSWKATVGYEEGEDWVLSKMQTGYPRFFIHLTIQELGNEILKLYGRSGEAVMLFPSLATAKRCLKFFYDKVEGLGVGVVHVLQLEPVNTGNRSHATTLSSLSCVFFPKEYFSVAKQVWQHTGDGISSRRGEFCLKALRDGILEPVTTQPQPRPDDMYTKGPRRYQRPGSRNGIIHDIPSSNNATTDRAGADGEDRDHTQFVEERFGRNLNVKLASQAKLAIRRRISGCLTDDAELEQALTNSPDGCAGRQKGLSENDVYLYPSGMSSIFNTHRILLANAEANGQPPRKSVCFGFPYIDTLKILEKWGAGCLFYGHGSAACIDDLDRRLDAGERFLALFTEFPSNPLLNSADLQRIRVLADKYDFTVVVDETVGNFTNIDVLSRADIVVSSLTKVFSGDSNVMGGSCVLNPQSKWYPELKQAMSREYEDNYWAEDAVFMERNSRDFIRRSERINQNAEAVVTLLQQCPLVKQVYYPKCSPSRPNYDACRSPNGGYGGLLSVTFQHPEQAVAFFDALEVQKGPSLGTNFTLACPYTVLAHYAEMEWTAQWGVEPDLVRLSVGLEEPAELADKVDRALKAAERVQI
;
A
#
# COMPACT_ATOMS: atom_id res chain seq x y z
N MET A 1 19.00 18.33 10.61
CA MET A 1 19.73 18.17 9.34
C MET A 1 18.87 17.38 8.36
N LEU A 2 18.91 17.72 7.07
CA LEU A 2 18.23 16.93 6.03
C LEU A 2 19.00 15.64 5.77
N ALA A 3 18.28 14.56 5.46
CA ALA A 3 18.89 13.27 5.15
C ALA A 3 19.64 13.33 3.81
N ALA A 4 20.81 12.70 3.75
CA ALA A 4 21.59 12.58 2.51
C ALA A 4 20.93 11.60 1.52
N VAL A 5 21.28 11.69 0.23
CA VAL A 5 20.76 10.80 -0.83
C VAL A 5 20.82 9.34 -0.39
N GLY A 6 19.69 8.63 -0.49
CA GLY A 6 19.60 7.21 -0.20
C GLY A 6 19.43 6.84 1.28
N GLN A 7 19.53 7.80 2.20
CA GLN A 7 19.26 7.55 3.62
C GLN A 7 17.77 7.35 3.92
N PRO A 8 17.43 6.51 4.92
CA PRO A 8 16.05 6.30 5.37
C PRO A 8 15.42 7.57 5.94
N VAL A 9 14.13 7.77 5.67
CA VAL A 9 13.34 8.90 6.17
C VAL A 9 12.02 8.41 6.80
N PRO A 10 11.87 8.50 8.14
CA PRO A 10 12.87 8.90 9.13
C PRO A 10 14.00 7.87 9.22
N ASN A 11 15.10 8.22 9.90
CA ASN A 11 16.26 7.34 10.07
C ASN A 11 15.94 6.16 11.00
N THR A 12 15.25 5.13 10.46
CA THR A 12 14.85 3.92 11.17
C THR A 12 15.04 2.70 10.28
N PRO A 13 15.28 1.49 10.84
CA PRO A 13 15.56 0.29 10.04
C PRO A 13 14.43 -0.13 9.10
N HIS A 14 13.18 0.24 9.41
CA HIS A 14 12.00 -0.11 8.61
C HIS A 14 11.32 1.11 8.01
N ALA A 15 12.08 2.19 7.77
CA ALA A 15 11.57 3.37 7.12
C ALA A 15 10.94 3.02 5.77
N VAL A 16 9.76 3.57 5.49
CA VAL A 16 9.02 3.34 4.24
C VAL A 16 9.25 4.47 3.22
N SER A 17 10.22 5.34 3.47
CA SER A 17 10.67 6.39 2.56
C SER A 17 12.18 6.55 2.62
N VAL A 18 12.71 7.24 1.60
CA VAL A 18 14.13 7.44 1.34
C VAL A 18 14.36 8.87 0.89
N SER A 19 15.52 9.42 1.25
CA SER A 19 15.88 10.78 0.85
C SER A 19 16.33 10.87 -0.61
N LEU A 20 15.63 11.71 -1.37
CA LEU A 20 15.98 12.20 -2.70
C LEU A 20 16.02 13.74 -2.63
N PRO A 21 17.12 14.33 -2.11
CA PRO A 21 17.15 15.70 -1.61
C PRO A 21 17.13 16.81 -2.67
N SER A 22 17.24 16.47 -3.95
CA SER A 22 17.23 17.42 -5.07
C SER A 22 16.55 16.83 -6.29
N TRP A 23 16.11 17.70 -7.20
CA TRP A 23 15.46 17.31 -8.45
C TRP A 23 16.35 16.38 -9.26
N LYS A 24 17.64 16.70 -9.31
CA LYS A 24 18.67 15.87 -9.94
C LYS A 24 18.78 14.49 -9.30
N ALA A 25 18.65 14.38 -7.97
CA ALA A 25 18.65 13.08 -7.31
C ALA A 25 17.41 12.26 -7.65
N THR A 26 16.24 12.91 -7.81
CA THR A 26 15.03 12.22 -8.26
C THR A 26 15.15 11.73 -9.71
N VAL A 27 15.66 12.56 -10.63
CA VAL A 27 15.94 12.13 -12.00
C VAL A 27 16.96 10.99 -12.03
N GLY A 28 18.08 11.12 -11.31
CA GLY A 28 19.10 10.08 -11.24
C GLY A 28 18.60 8.76 -10.64
N TYR A 29 17.63 8.80 -9.72
CA TYR A 29 16.96 7.59 -9.24
C TYR A 29 16.16 6.89 -10.34
N GLU A 30 15.38 7.64 -11.13
CA GLU A 30 14.54 7.10 -12.21
C GLU A 30 15.34 6.65 -13.43
N GLU A 31 16.46 7.32 -13.73
CA GLU A 31 17.40 6.94 -14.81
C GLU A 31 18.35 5.80 -14.40
N GLY A 32 18.35 5.42 -13.13
CA GLY A 32 19.21 4.36 -12.60
C GLY A 32 20.69 4.75 -12.52
N GLU A 33 20.99 6.02 -12.27
CA GLU A 33 22.36 6.52 -12.15
C GLU A 33 23.04 5.98 -10.88
N ASP A 34 24.26 5.46 -11.05
CA ASP A 34 24.99 4.77 -9.98
C ASP A 34 25.24 5.64 -8.73
N TRP A 35 25.48 6.94 -8.89
CA TRP A 35 25.75 7.84 -7.76
C TRP A 35 24.54 8.02 -6.81
N VAL A 36 23.33 7.68 -7.28
CA VAL A 36 22.10 7.59 -6.46
C VAL A 36 21.92 6.16 -5.99
N LEU A 37 21.84 5.19 -6.92
CA LEU A 37 21.48 3.81 -6.60
C LEU A 37 22.44 3.13 -5.62
N SER A 38 23.76 3.37 -5.75
CA SER A 38 24.77 2.82 -4.85
C SER A 38 24.66 3.33 -3.40
N LYS A 39 23.91 4.42 -3.17
CA LYS A 39 23.70 5.01 -1.84
C LYS A 39 22.37 4.64 -1.21
N MET A 40 21.48 3.96 -1.94
CA MET A 40 20.14 3.61 -1.46
C MET A 40 20.23 2.56 -0.35
N GLN A 41 19.93 2.97 0.87
CA GLN A 41 19.86 2.08 2.04
C GLN A 41 18.46 1.48 2.20
N THR A 42 17.44 2.21 1.72
CA THR A 42 16.04 1.78 1.70
C THR A 42 15.31 2.45 0.53
N GLY A 43 14.02 2.17 0.36
CA GLY A 43 13.13 2.89 -0.54
C GLY A 43 11.68 2.65 -0.15
N TYR A 44 10.74 3.14 -0.97
CA TYR A 44 9.34 2.80 -0.73
C TYR A 44 9.13 1.29 -0.99
N PRO A 45 8.62 0.50 -0.02
CA PRO A 45 8.78 -0.97 -0.04
C PRO A 45 8.19 -1.72 -1.25
N ARG A 46 7.25 -1.11 -1.98
CA ARG A 46 6.72 -1.68 -3.22
C ARG A 46 7.66 -1.50 -4.41
N PHE A 47 8.40 -0.39 -4.47
CA PHE A 47 9.32 -0.11 -5.59
C PHE A 47 10.75 -0.59 -5.31
N PHE A 48 11.13 -0.59 -4.03
CA PHE A 48 12.40 -1.09 -3.52
C PHE A 48 12.14 -2.24 -2.55
N ILE A 49 12.51 -3.47 -2.95
CA ILE A 49 12.44 -4.64 -2.06
C ILE A 49 13.51 -4.45 -0.98
N HIS A 50 13.10 -4.43 0.29
CA HIS A 50 14.01 -4.15 1.41
C HIS A 50 15.23 -5.08 1.42
N LEU A 51 16.41 -4.57 1.80
CA LEU A 51 17.67 -5.33 1.76
C LEU A 51 17.59 -6.64 2.55
N THR A 52 16.97 -6.64 3.73
CA THR A 52 16.72 -7.86 4.52
C THR A 52 15.88 -8.90 3.79
N ILE A 53 14.90 -8.47 2.98
CA ILE A 53 14.07 -9.39 2.18
C ILE A 53 14.89 -9.96 1.03
N GLN A 54 15.77 -9.16 0.42
CA GLN A 54 16.70 -9.63 -0.61
C GLN A 54 17.68 -10.65 -0.01
N GLU A 55 18.22 -10.39 1.18
CA GLU A 55 19.10 -11.31 1.90
C GLU A 55 18.39 -12.63 2.21
N LEU A 56 17.16 -12.58 2.74
CA LEU A 56 16.31 -13.75 2.93
C LEU A 56 16.10 -14.53 1.62
N GLY A 57 15.78 -13.83 0.53
CA GLY A 57 15.63 -14.45 -0.79
C GLY A 57 16.91 -15.15 -1.26
N ASN A 58 18.08 -14.54 -1.02
CA ASN A 58 19.37 -15.12 -1.37
C ASN A 58 19.68 -16.39 -0.55
N GLU A 59 19.38 -16.40 0.75
CA GLU A 59 19.54 -17.60 1.59
C GLU A 59 18.60 -18.73 1.14
N ILE A 60 17.35 -18.41 0.84
CA ILE A 60 16.37 -19.38 0.32
C ILE A 60 16.80 -19.94 -1.05
N LEU A 61 17.34 -19.11 -1.94
CA LEU A 61 17.90 -19.54 -3.23
C LEU A 61 19.09 -20.48 -3.06
N LYS A 62 19.99 -20.21 -2.11
CA LYS A 62 21.14 -21.10 -1.82
C LYS A 62 20.68 -22.47 -1.32
N LEU A 63 19.64 -22.51 -0.48
CA LEU A 63 19.15 -23.74 0.15
C LEU A 63 18.26 -24.57 -0.79
N TYR A 64 17.41 -23.91 -1.58
CA TYR A 64 16.31 -24.58 -2.28
C TYR A 64 16.15 -24.18 -3.76
N GLY A 65 16.90 -23.18 -4.24
CA GLY A 65 16.81 -22.69 -5.61
C GLY A 65 17.57 -23.55 -6.62
N ARG A 66 17.17 -23.46 -7.90
CA ARG A 66 17.90 -24.05 -9.03
C ARG A 66 18.81 -23.01 -9.69
N SER A 67 19.80 -23.48 -10.43
CA SER A 67 20.70 -22.61 -11.19
C SER A 67 19.92 -21.72 -12.17
N GLY A 68 20.13 -20.40 -12.09
CA GLY A 68 19.48 -19.41 -12.96
C GLY A 68 18.12 -18.90 -12.46
N GLU A 69 17.65 -19.36 -11.30
CA GLU A 69 16.40 -18.89 -10.70
C GLU A 69 16.59 -17.61 -9.86
N ALA A 70 15.48 -16.89 -9.70
CA ALA A 70 15.24 -15.88 -8.69
C ALA A 70 14.03 -16.30 -7.84
N VAL A 71 13.83 -15.65 -6.69
CA VAL A 71 12.75 -15.95 -5.76
C VAL A 71 12.00 -14.69 -5.34
N MET A 72 10.68 -14.78 -5.20
CA MET A 72 9.82 -13.73 -4.67
C MET A 72 9.06 -14.27 -3.45
N LEU A 73 8.97 -13.48 -2.38
CA LEU A 73 8.54 -13.94 -1.06
C LEU A 73 7.16 -13.41 -0.70
N PHE A 74 6.27 -14.30 -0.27
CA PHE A 74 4.86 -14.03 -0.02
C PHE A 74 4.42 -14.54 1.36
N PRO A 75 3.42 -13.87 1.97
CA PRO A 75 2.97 -14.15 3.32
C PRO A 75 2.17 -15.46 3.45
N SER A 76 1.64 -15.99 2.34
CA SER A 76 0.81 -17.20 2.36
C SER A 76 0.88 -17.99 1.05
N LEU A 77 0.43 -19.24 1.09
CA LEU A 77 0.34 -20.07 -0.11
C LEU A 77 -0.65 -19.47 -1.12
N ALA A 78 -1.73 -18.84 -0.64
CA ALA A 78 -2.73 -18.21 -1.52
C ALA A 78 -2.14 -17.02 -2.30
N THR A 79 -1.38 -16.14 -1.63
CA THR A 79 -0.67 -15.03 -2.27
C THR A 79 0.39 -15.52 -3.26
N ALA A 80 1.17 -16.55 -2.90
CA ALA A 80 2.14 -17.19 -3.80
C ALA A 80 1.48 -17.84 -5.03
N LYS A 81 0.37 -18.57 -4.85
CA LYS A 81 -0.39 -19.16 -5.97
C LYS A 81 -0.95 -18.11 -6.92
N ARG A 82 -1.31 -16.91 -6.43
CA ARG A 82 -1.71 -15.79 -7.31
C ARG A 82 -0.56 -15.28 -8.16
N CYS A 83 0.65 -15.18 -7.59
CA CYS A 83 1.85 -14.86 -8.37
C CYS A 83 2.13 -15.94 -9.42
N LEU A 84 2.09 -17.22 -9.04
CA LEU A 84 2.24 -18.35 -9.95
C LEU A 84 1.24 -18.28 -11.12
N LYS A 85 -0.05 -18.04 -10.82
CA LYS A 85 -1.08 -17.89 -11.85
C LYS A 85 -0.79 -16.71 -12.79
N PHE A 86 -0.37 -15.57 -12.23
CA PHE A 86 -0.02 -14.38 -13.01
C PHE A 86 1.10 -14.66 -14.04
N PHE A 87 2.09 -15.48 -13.67
CA PHE A 87 3.13 -15.93 -14.62
C PHE A 87 2.53 -16.69 -15.81
N TYR A 88 1.68 -17.69 -15.56
CA TYR A 88 1.05 -18.47 -16.64
C TYR A 88 0.06 -17.66 -17.49
N ASP A 89 -0.50 -16.59 -16.94
CA ASP A 89 -1.38 -15.68 -17.68
C ASP A 89 -0.58 -14.66 -18.53
N LYS A 90 0.63 -14.27 -18.12
CA LYS A 90 1.41 -13.20 -18.76
C LYS A 90 2.58 -13.67 -19.61
N VAL A 91 3.12 -14.86 -19.35
CA VAL A 91 4.26 -15.38 -20.09
C VAL A 91 3.78 -16.46 -21.05
N GLU A 92 3.76 -16.12 -22.33
CA GLU A 92 3.35 -17.06 -23.38
C GLU A 92 4.35 -18.21 -23.51
N GLY A 93 3.84 -19.43 -23.70
CA GLY A 93 4.68 -20.62 -23.88
C GLY A 93 5.43 -21.09 -22.62
N LEU A 94 5.15 -20.52 -21.45
CA LEU A 94 5.81 -20.92 -20.19
C LEU A 94 5.54 -22.40 -19.88
N GLY A 95 6.63 -23.18 -19.78
CA GLY A 95 6.57 -24.60 -19.49
C GLY A 95 6.01 -24.90 -18.09
N VAL A 96 5.37 -26.06 -17.94
CA VAL A 96 4.85 -26.52 -16.64
C VAL A 96 6.00 -26.76 -15.68
N GLY A 97 5.92 -26.22 -14.46
CA GLY A 97 6.92 -26.41 -13.41
C GLY A 97 8.17 -25.53 -13.53
N VAL A 98 8.22 -24.65 -14.55
CA VAL A 98 9.23 -23.60 -14.68
C VAL A 98 9.12 -22.61 -13.52
N VAL A 99 7.89 -22.24 -13.16
CA VAL A 99 7.59 -21.47 -11.96
C VAL A 99 6.99 -22.43 -10.93
N HIS A 100 7.51 -22.40 -9.72
CA HIS A 100 7.10 -23.32 -8.66
C HIS A 100 7.11 -22.66 -7.29
N VAL A 101 6.38 -23.24 -6.34
CA VAL A 101 6.19 -22.69 -5.01
C VAL A 101 6.76 -23.65 -3.97
N LEU A 102 7.53 -23.12 -3.03
CA LEU A 102 7.95 -23.79 -1.80
C LEU A 102 7.25 -23.14 -0.62
N GLN A 103 6.69 -23.95 0.27
CA GLN A 103 6.16 -23.48 1.55
C GLN A 103 7.13 -23.86 2.65
N LEU A 104 7.54 -22.86 3.43
CA LEU A 104 8.33 -23.00 4.64
C LEU A 104 7.41 -22.78 5.84
N GLU A 105 7.38 -23.74 6.76
CA GLU A 105 6.60 -23.69 7.98
C GLU A 105 7.51 -23.76 9.22
N PRO A 106 7.13 -23.11 10.32
CA PRO A 106 7.86 -23.22 11.56
C PRO A 106 7.80 -24.64 12.14
N VAL A 107 8.95 -25.20 12.50
CA VAL A 107 9.06 -26.48 13.21
C VAL A 107 8.50 -26.32 14.61
N ASN A 108 7.49 -27.13 14.95
CA ASN A 108 6.88 -27.10 16.28
C ASN A 108 7.73 -27.87 17.28
N THR A 109 8.69 -27.21 17.91
CA THR A 109 9.61 -27.80 18.90
C THR A 109 8.98 -27.95 20.29
N GLY A 110 7.73 -28.43 20.41
CA GLY A 110 7.11 -29.02 21.60
C GLY A 110 7.13 -28.28 22.96
N ASN A 111 7.78 -27.12 23.09
CA ASN A 111 8.21 -26.57 24.36
C ASN A 111 8.02 -25.04 24.40
N ARG A 112 6.80 -24.56 24.11
CA ARG A 112 6.45 -23.15 24.28
C ARG A 112 5.39 -23.02 25.36
N SER A 113 5.81 -22.58 26.54
CA SER A 113 4.92 -22.23 27.67
C SER A 113 4.03 -21.01 27.38
N HIS A 114 4.23 -20.32 26.25
CA HIS A 114 3.49 -19.13 25.83
C HIS A 114 3.10 -19.21 24.35
N ALA A 115 1.91 -18.71 24.00
CA ALA A 115 1.44 -18.59 22.61
C ALA A 115 2.22 -17.46 21.89
N THR A 116 3.29 -17.84 21.21
CA THR A 116 4.16 -16.95 20.43
C THR A 116 3.72 -16.90 18.97
N THR A 117 3.83 -15.74 18.32
CA THR A 117 3.58 -15.62 16.89
C THR A 117 4.55 -16.49 16.08
N LEU A 118 3.99 -17.19 15.11
CA LEU A 118 4.72 -17.97 14.11
C LEU A 118 4.46 -17.36 12.73
N SER A 119 5.45 -17.42 11.85
CA SER A 119 5.30 -16.99 10.45
C SER A 119 5.62 -18.17 9.55
N SER A 120 4.67 -18.59 8.74
CA SER A 120 4.99 -19.34 7.53
C SER A 120 5.56 -18.40 6.46
N LEU A 121 6.19 -18.96 5.44
CA LEU A 121 6.70 -18.20 4.30
C LEU A 121 6.48 -19.00 3.02
N SER A 122 5.91 -18.36 2.00
CA SER A 122 5.73 -18.97 0.68
C SER A 122 6.68 -18.32 -0.33
N CYS A 123 7.44 -19.15 -1.03
CA CYS A 123 8.53 -18.73 -1.91
C CYS A 123 8.18 -19.13 -3.34
N VAL A 124 8.11 -18.16 -4.24
CA VAL A 124 7.84 -18.40 -5.67
C VAL A 124 9.17 -18.32 -6.41
N PHE A 125 9.63 -19.45 -6.93
CA PHE A 125 10.85 -19.57 -7.74
C PHE A 125 10.51 -19.48 -9.23
N PHE A 126 11.34 -18.75 -9.98
CA PHE A 126 11.16 -18.51 -11.41
C PHE A 126 12.51 -18.19 -12.08
N PRO A 127 12.65 -18.37 -13.41
CA PRO A 127 13.85 -17.95 -14.13
C PRO A 127 14.11 -16.43 -13.99
N LYS A 128 15.35 -16.05 -13.69
CA LYS A 128 15.73 -14.66 -13.34
C LYS A 128 15.34 -13.62 -14.40
N GLU A 129 15.28 -13.99 -15.67
CA GLU A 129 14.87 -13.12 -16.78
C GLU A 129 13.43 -12.62 -16.64
N TYR A 130 12.58 -13.32 -15.88
CA TYR A 130 11.21 -12.93 -15.62
C TYR A 130 11.03 -12.16 -14.30
N PHE A 131 12.11 -11.62 -13.72
CA PHE A 131 12.02 -10.80 -12.51
C PHE A 131 11.04 -9.63 -12.65
N SER A 132 10.99 -9.00 -13.83
CA SER A 132 10.02 -7.93 -14.11
C SER A 132 8.56 -8.38 -14.00
N VAL A 133 8.24 -9.64 -14.31
CA VAL A 133 6.89 -10.21 -14.18
C VAL A 133 6.53 -10.43 -12.71
N ALA A 134 7.43 -11.04 -11.93
CA ALA A 134 7.23 -11.20 -10.49
C ALA A 134 7.12 -9.84 -9.77
N LYS A 135 7.98 -8.89 -10.16
CA LYS A 135 8.01 -7.54 -9.61
C LYS A 135 6.69 -6.81 -9.84
N GLN A 136 6.00 -7.04 -10.97
CA GLN A 136 4.66 -6.49 -11.17
C GLN A 136 3.64 -7.01 -10.15
N VAL A 137 3.72 -8.28 -9.74
CA VAL A 137 2.83 -8.79 -8.68
C VAL A 137 3.17 -8.08 -7.37
N TRP A 138 4.45 -8.08 -6.97
CA TRP A 138 4.93 -7.39 -5.77
C TRP A 138 4.48 -5.93 -5.69
N GLN A 139 4.71 -5.18 -6.77
CA GLN A 139 4.42 -3.75 -6.87
C GLN A 139 2.93 -3.48 -6.83
N HIS A 140 2.16 -4.02 -7.78
CA HIS A 140 0.77 -3.60 -7.94
C HIS A 140 -0.13 -4.20 -6.87
N THR A 141 0.06 -5.47 -6.49
CA THR A 141 -0.82 -6.07 -5.46
C THR A 141 -0.44 -5.62 -4.06
N GLY A 142 0.85 -5.33 -3.79
CA GLY A 142 1.31 -5.02 -2.45
C GLY A 142 1.16 -6.18 -1.44
N ASP A 143 1.01 -7.42 -1.95
CA ASP A 143 0.87 -8.65 -1.16
C ASP A 143 2.24 -9.26 -0.75
N GLY A 144 3.36 -8.59 -1.05
CA GLY A 144 4.69 -9.02 -0.61
C GLY A 144 4.87 -8.97 0.91
N ILE A 145 5.88 -9.67 1.45
CA ILE A 145 6.20 -9.59 2.88
C ILE A 145 6.78 -8.21 3.26
N SER A 146 6.56 -7.77 4.49
CA SER A 146 7.16 -6.55 5.04
C SER A 146 8.62 -6.75 5.44
N SER A 147 9.35 -5.65 5.68
CA SER A 147 10.75 -5.71 6.13
C SER A 147 10.90 -6.36 7.49
N ARG A 148 10.01 -6.06 8.46
CA ARG A 148 9.95 -6.72 9.77
C ARG A 148 9.70 -8.22 9.65
N ARG A 149 8.74 -8.62 8.81
CA ARG A 149 8.49 -10.05 8.55
C ARG A 149 9.70 -10.71 7.87
N GLY A 150 10.37 -10.01 6.95
CA GLY A 150 11.60 -10.47 6.31
C GLY A 150 12.71 -10.72 7.32
N GLU A 151 12.93 -9.80 8.26
CA GLU A 151 13.89 -9.96 9.35
C GLU A 151 13.57 -11.16 10.25
N PHE A 152 12.31 -11.28 10.68
CA PHE A 152 11.83 -12.41 11.47
C PHE A 152 12.09 -13.75 10.74
N CYS A 153 11.70 -13.84 9.47
CA CYS A 153 11.87 -15.05 8.67
C CYS A 153 13.35 -15.36 8.38
N LEU A 154 14.20 -14.36 8.17
CA LEU A 154 15.65 -14.54 7.97
C LEU A 154 16.30 -15.16 9.19
N LYS A 155 15.99 -14.65 10.37
CA LYS A 155 16.46 -15.21 11.63
C LYS A 155 15.94 -16.64 11.83
N ALA A 156 14.64 -16.85 11.64
CA ALA A 156 14.04 -18.17 11.81
C ALA A 156 14.59 -19.22 10.81
N LEU A 157 14.92 -18.82 9.58
CA LEU A 157 15.57 -19.69 8.60
C LEU A 157 16.99 -20.07 9.04
N ARG A 158 17.79 -19.09 9.49
CA ARG A 158 19.16 -19.31 9.99
C ARG A 158 19.21 -20.19 11.24
N ASP A 159 18.21 -20.05 12.10
CA ASP A 159 18.08 -20.84 13.33
C ASP A 159 17.52 -22.25 13.07
N GLY A 160 17.23 -22.63 11.82
CA GLY A 160 16.64 -23.93 11.46
C GLY A 160 15.20 -24.11 11.93
N ILE A 161 14.50 -23.01 12.21
CA ILE A 161 13.11 -23.01 12.67
C ILE A 161 12.14 -23.07 11.48
N LEU A 162 12.50 -22.51 10.32
CA LEU A 162 11.68 -22.60 9.11
C LEU A 162 12.14 -23.74 8.22
N GLU A 163 11.27 -24.74 8.02
CA GLU A 163 11.56 -25.93 7.21
C GLU A 163 10.53 -26.14 6.08
N PRO A 164 10.92 -26.77 4.96
CA PRO A 164 10.00 -27.18 3.91
C PRO A 164 8.88 -28.08 4.41
N VAL A 165 7.65 -27.81 3.98
CA VAL A 165 6.52 -28.73 4.19
C VAL A 165 6.77 -30.03 3.40
N THR A 166 7.03 -31.12 4.12
CA THR A 166 7.34 -32.45 3.54
C THR A 166 6.11 -33.23 3.09
N THR A 167 4.91 -32.87 3.55
CA THR A 167 3.65 -33.47 3.09
C THR A 167 3.13 -32.72 1.86
N GLN A 168 3.31 -33.30 0.67
CA GLN A 168 2.56 -32.84 -0.50
C GLN A 168 1.06 -33.13 -0.26
N PRO A 169 0.17 -32.12 -0.20
CA PRO A 169 -1.24 -32.40 -0.39
C PRO A 169 -1.39 -33.01 -1.78
N GLN A 170 -2.14 -34.11 -1.90
CA GLN A 170 -2.50 -34.63 -3.22
C GLN A 170 -3.12 -33.49 -4.04
N PRO A 171 -2.63 -33.22 -5.27
CA PRO A 171 -3.17 -32.16 -6.08
C PRO A 171 -4.67 -32.40 -6.23
N ARG A 172 -5.49 -31.44 -5.81
CA ARG A 172 -6.91 -31.47 -6.15
C ARG A 172 -7.02 -31.29 -7.67
N PRO A 173 -8.08 -31.77 -8.32
CA PRO A 173 -8.28 -31.54 -9.75
C PRO A 173 -8.21 -30.05 -10.15
N ASP A 174 -8.46 -29.14 -9.21
CA ASP A 174 -8.36 -27.67 -9.38
C ASP A 174 -6.93 -27.11 -9.27
N ASP A 175 -5.97 -27.89 -8.74
CA ASP A 175 -4.55 -27.53 -8.69
C ASP A 175 -3.82 -27.83 -10.02
N MET A 176 -4.46 -28.55 -10.95
CA MET A 176 -3.96 -28.78 -12.30
C MET A 176 -4.60 -27.80 -13.27
N TYR A 177 -3.86 -26.75 -13.65
CA TYR A 177 -4.30 -25.84 -14.70
C TYR A 177 -4.29 -26.55 -16.06
N THR A 178 -5.46 -27.01 -16.51
CA THR A 178 -5.67 -27.47 -17.88
C THR A 178 -6.02 -26.27 -18.76
N LYS A 179 -5.21 -25.99 -19.78
CA LYS A 179 -5.59 -25.06 -20.85
C LYS A 179 -6.87 -25.59 -21.53
N GLY A 180 -8.00 -24.96 -21.26
CA GLY A 180 -9.25 -25.14 -22.02
C GLY A 180 -10.15 -26.31 -21.58
N PRO A 181 -11.32 -26.46 -22.26
CA PRO A 181 -12.38 -27.38 -21.85
C PRO A 181 -11.93 -28.86 -21.84
N ARG A 182 -12.40 -29.61 -20.83
CA ARG A 182 -12.07 -31.02 -20.50
C ARG A 182 -12.22 -32.08 -21.62
N ARG A 183 -12.57 -31.71 -22.86
CA ARG A 183 -12.94 -32.64 -23.95
C ARG A 183 -11.77 -33.22 -24.75
N TYR A 184 -10.52 -32.81 -24.51
CA TYR A 184 -9.40 -33.08 -25.44
C TYR A 184 -8.11 -33.64 -24.83
N GLN A 185 -8.13 -34.37 -23.70
CA GLN A 185 -6.89 -34.93 -23.14
C GLN A 185 -6.98 -36.46 -22.92
N ARG A 186 -6.01 -37.20 -23.47
CA ARG A 186 -5.77 -38.65 -23.24
C ARG A 186 -4.51 -38.84 -22.35
N PRO A 187 -4.42 -39.89 -21.52
CA PRO A 187 -3.36 -40.01 -20.51
C PRO A 187 -2.13 -40.78 -21.02
N GLY A 188 -0.94 -40.27 -20.67
CA GLY A 188 0.37 -40.90 -20.86
C GLY A 188 1.09 -41.12 -19.53
N SER A 189 1.84 -42.22 -19.45
CA SER A 189 2.26 -42.97 -18.26
C SER A 189 3.35 -42.34 -17.37
N ARG A 190 3.26 -42.65 -16.07
CA ARG A 190 4.28 -42.50 -15.02
C ARG A 190 5.45 -43.49 -15.23
N ASN A 191 6.65 -43.09 -14.84
CA ASN A 191 7.70 -43.97 -14.31
C ASN A 191 8.56 -43.16 -13.33
N GLY A 192 8.64 -43.62 -12.08
CA GLY A 192 9.48 -43.07 -11.04
C GLY A 192 10.67 -43.97 -10.77
N ILE A 193 11.76 -43.40 -10.25
CA ILE A 193 12.83 -44.14 -9.56
C ILE A 193 13.33 -43.26 -8.41
N ILE A 194 13.35 -43.87 -7.22
CA ILE A 194 13.76 -43.34 -5.91
C ILE A 194 15.24 -43.69 -5.69
N HIS A 195 16.03 -42.81 -5.09
CA HIS A 195 17.24 -43.21 -4.36
C HIS A 195 17.44 -42.31 -3.12
N ASP A 196 17.65 -42.99 -2.00
CA ASP A 196 17.86 -42.49 -0.63
C ASP A 196 19.37 -42.35 -0.27
N ILE A 197 19.58 -41.88 0.97
CA ILE A 197 20.71 -42.06 1.93
C ILE A 197 21.80 -40.92 1.93
N PRO A 198 22.51 -40.62 3.04
CA PRO A 198 22.13 -39.93 4.28
C PRO A 198 23.07 -38.74 4.67
N SER A 199 22.71 -38.08 5.77
CA SER A 199 23.33 -36.95 6.49
C SER A 199 24.66 -37.21 7.21
N SER A 200 25.48 -36.15 7.42
CA SER A 200 26.20 -35.91 8.69
C SER A 200 26.80 -34.48 8.85
N ASN A 201 26.34 -33.84 9.93
CA ASN A 201 26.89 -32.86 10.90
C ASN A 201 28.03 -31.86 10.59
N ASN A 202 27.71 -30.59 10.93
CA ASN A 202 28.60 -29.45 11.16
C ASN A 202 29.06 -29.31 12.62
N ALA A 203 30.16 -28.57 12.82
CA ALA A 203 30.57 -28.00 14.10
C ALA A 203 30.79 -26.47 13.97
N THR A 204 30.38 -25.75 15.02
CA THR A 204 30.28 -24.30 15.22
C THR A 204 31.57 -23.63 15.69
N THR A 205 31.74 -22.31 15.45
CA THR A 205 32.42 -21.38 16.39
C THR A 205 31.93 -19.93 16.24
N ASP A 206 31.71 -19.29 17.38
CA ASP A 206 31.27 -17.91 17.61
C ASP A 206 32.37 -16.84 17.46
N ARG A 207 31.98 -15.57 17.25
CA ARG A 207 32.60 -14.37 17.85
C ARG A 207 31.71 -13.12 17.72
N ALA A 208 31.71 -12.28 18.75
CA ALA A 208 30.82 -11.15 19.00
C ALA A 208 31.54 -9.78 19.10
N GLY A 209 30.78 -8.68 18.99
CA GLY A 209 31.09 -7.28 19.36
C GLY A 209 30.72 -6.28 18.24
N ALA A 210 30.18 -5.07 18.44
CA ALA A 210 29.85 -4.21 19.58
C ALA A 210 28.74 -3.20 19.13
N ASP A 211 28.56 -2.06 19.82
CA ASP A 211 27.67 -0.89 19.55
C ASP A 211 26.31 -0.86 20.27
N GLY A 212 26.35 -0.40 21.53
CA GLY A 212 25.19 -0.03 22.32
C GLY A 212 25.17 1.48 22.56
N GLU A 213 24.12 2.13 22.06
CA GLU A 213 23.54 3.36 22.63
C GLU A 213 22.19 3.69 21.94
N ASP A 214 21.99 3.27 20.68
CA ASP A 214 20.65 3.16 20.04
C ASP A 214 19.97 1.81 20.33
N ARG A 215 20.70 0.94 21.04
CA ARG A 215 20.23 -0.37 21.49
C ARG A 215 19.18 -0.22 22.57
N ASP A 216 19.31 0.63 23.58
CA ASP A 216 18.39 0.60 24.75
C ASP A 216 16.89 0.72 24.39
N HIS A 217 16.50 1.46 23.34
CA HIS A 217 15.10 1.55 22.90
C HIS A 217 14.65 0.38 22.02
N THR A 218 15.53 -0.11 21.15
CA THR A 218 15.27 -1.31 20.32
C THR A 218 15.31 -2.57 21.17
N GLN A 219 16.20 -2.60 22.16
CA GLN A 219 16.44 -3.59 23.20
C GLN A 219 15.27 -3.63 24.19
N PHE A 220 14.62 -2.51 24.52
CA PHE A 220 13.37 -2.58 25.30
C PHE A 220 12.23 -3.31 24.56
N VAL A 221 12.19 -3.23 23.22
CA VAL A 221 11.23 -3.98 22.39
C VAL A 221 11.74 -5.41 22.11
N GLU A 222 13.03 -5.60 21.86
CA GLU A 222 13.63 -6.91 21.58
C GLU A 222 13.76 -7.81 22.82
N GLU A 223 14.16 -7.29 23.98
CA GLU A 223 14.27 -8.03 25.25
C GLU A 223 12.90 -8.44 25.77
N ARG A 224 11.84 -7.69 25.43
CA ARG A 224 10.47 -8.01 25.83
C ARG A 224 9.67 -8.76 24.75
N PHE A 225 10.04 -8.65 23.46
CA PHE A 225 9.21 -9.14 22.34
C PHE A 225 9.96 -9.80 21.16
N GLY A 226 11.30 -9.70 21.06
CA GLY A 226 12.08 -10.16 19.89
C GLY A 226 12.33 -11.66 19.77
N ARG A 227 11.85 -12.46 20.73
CA ARG A 227 11.79 -13.94 20.63
C ARG A 227 10.39 -14.51 20.81
N ASN A 228 9.49 -13.74 21.43
CA ASN A 228 8.16 -14.17 21.86
C ASN A 228 7.15 -13.04 21.64
N LEU A 229 6.92 -12.62 20.39
CA LEU A 229 5.81 -11.71 20.12
C LEU A 229 4.51 -12.40 20.59
N ASN A 230 3.85 -11.78 21.55
CA ASN A 230 2.68 -12.36 22.19
C ASN A 230 1.48 -12.28 21.23
N VAL A 231 0.90 -13.44 20.88
CA VAL A 231 -0.28 -13.52 19.99
C VAL A 231 -1.45 -12.68 20.51
N LYS A 232 -1.58 -12.57 21.84
CA LYS A 232 -2.59 -11.73 22.49
C LYS A 232 -2.37 -10.25 22.15
N LEU A 233 -1.13 -9.78 22.21
CA LEU A 233 -0.79 -8.38 21.92
C LEU A 233 -1.09 -8.04 20.46
N ALA A 234 -0.68 -8.90 19.52
CA ALA A 234 -0.96 -8.69 18.11
C ALA A 234 -2.47 -8.66 17.80
N SER A 235 -3.24 -9.57 18.41
CA SER A 235 -4.69 -9.60 18.29
C SER A 235 -5.36 -8.34 18.87
N GLN A 236 -4.91 -7.89 20.05
CA GLN A 236 -5.38 -6.65 20.68
C GLN A 236 -5.02 -5.42 19.84
N ALA A 237 -3.81 -5.37 19.27
CA ALA A 237 -3.39 -4.28 18.40
C ALA A 237 -4.26 -4.18 17.13
N LYS A 238 -4.49 -5.31 16.45
CA LYS A 238 -5.41 -5.37 15.31
C LYS A 238 -6.84 -4.96 15.68
N LEU A 239 -7.33 -5.37 16.84
CA LEU A 239 -8.66 -4.96 17.33
C LEU A 239 -8.72 -3.45 17.56
N ALA A 240 -7.73 -2.86 18.23
CA ALA A 240 -7.66 -1.42 18.47
C ALA A 240 -7.62 -0.62 17.16
N ILE A 241 -6.81 -1.04 16.17
CA ILE A 241 -6.77 -0.42 14.85
C ILE A 241 -8.16 -0.44 14.19
N ARG A 242 -8.84 -1.59 14.19
CA ARG A 242 -10.20 -1.71 13.62
C ARG A 242 -11.20 -0.80 14.33
N ARG A 243 -11.12 -0.71 15.66
CA ARG A 243 -11.98 0.19 16.46
C ARG A 243 -11.70 1.66 16.19
N ARG A 244 -10.45 2.08 15.96
CA ARG A 244 -10.13 3.46 15.56
C ARG A 244 -10.73 3.79 14.20
N ILE A 245 -10.58 2.89 13.22
CA ILE A 245 -11.11 3.07 11.87
C ILE A 245 -12.64 3.11 11.86
N SER A 246 -13.30 2.29 12.68
CA SER A 246 -14.76 2.30 12.82
C SER A 246 -15.28 3.50 13.63
N GLY A 247 -14.41 4.27 14.30
CA GLY A 247 -14.78 5.36 15.20
C GLY A 247 -15.22 4.91 16.60
N CYS A 248 -15.03 3.63 16.94
CA CYS A 248 -15.34 3.07 18.26
C CYS A 248 -14.26 3.37 19.31
N LEU A 249 -13.06 3.78 18.88
CA LEU A 249 -11.95 4.18 19.74
C LEU A 249 -11.38 5.51 19.25
N THR A 250 -11.45 6.53 20.09
CA THR A 250 -10.92 7.87 19.83
C THR A 250 -9.93 8.34 20.90
N ASP A 251 -9.65 7.48 21.89
CA ASP A 251 -8.72 7.73 22.99
C ASP A 251 -7.27 7.47 22.53
N ASP A 252 -6.36 8.36 22.98
CA ASP A 252 -4.92 8.30 22.72
C ASP A 252 -4.16 7.48 23.79
N ALA A 253 -4.87 6.92 24.79
CA ALA A 253 -4.31 6.16 25.90
C ALA A 253 -3.62 4.84 25.49
N GLU A 254 -2.87 4.27 26.44
CA GLU A 254 -2.21 2.96 26.26
C GLU A 254 -3.21 1.84 25.93
N LEU A 255 -2.76 0.86 25.15
CA LEU A 255 -3.61 -0.18 24.53
C LEU A 255 -4.56 -0.88 25.51
N GLU A 256 -4.08 -1.30 26.68
CA GLU A 256 -4.93 -1.98 27.68
C GLU A 256 -6.02 -1.06 28.23
N GLN A 257 -5.67 0.20 28.50
CA GLN A 257 -6.60 1.21 28.99
C GLN A 257 -7.63 1.58 27.92
N ALA A 258 -7.16 1.81 26.69
CA ALA A 258 -7.99 2.13 25.53
C ALA A 258 -9.05 1.04 25.26
N LEU A 259 -8.66 -0.23 25.30
CA LEU A 259 -9.59 -1.36 25.10
C LEU A 259 -10.56 -1.55 26.27
N THR A 260 -10.15 -1.20 27.50
CA THR A 260 -11.04 -1.26 28.67
C THR A 260 -12.10 -0.15 28.63
N ASN A 261 -11.73 1.03 28.14
CA ASN A 261 -12.59 2.21 28.07
C ASN A 261 -13.56 2.21 26.87
N SER A 262 -13.34 1.34 25.89
CA SER A 262 -14.16 1.22 24.66
C SER A 262 -14.99 -0.08 24.71
N PRO A 263 -16.23 -0.05 25.23
CA PRO A 263 -17.09 -1.23 25.26
C PRO A 263 -17.53 -1.68 23.85
N ASP A 264 -17.89 -2.95 23.73
CA ASP A 264 -18.44 -3.53 22.50
C ASP A 264 -19.71 -2.77 22.08
N GLY A 265 -19.78 -2.36 20.79
CA GLY A 265 -20.97 -1.69 20.24
C GLY A 265 -21.02 -0.16 20.37
N CYS A 266 -19.87 0.51 20.47
CA CYS A 266 -19.79 1.99 20.38
C CYS A 266 -20.51 2.51 19.12
N ALA A 267 -21.12 3.71 19.23
CA ALA A 267 -21.65 4.43 18.08
C ALA A 267 -20.47 4.84 17.18
N GLY A 268 -20.13 3.98 16.22
CA GLY A 268 -19.05 4.22 15.26
C GLY A 268 -19.29 5.49 14.41
N ARG A 269 -18.32 5.82 13.54
CA ARG A 269 -18.39 7.02 12.67
C ARG A 269 -19.60 7.03 11.73
N GLN A 270 -20.25 5.89 11.53
CA GLN A 270 -21.46 5.72 10.75
C GLN A 270 -22.42 4.76 11.45
N LYS A 271 -23.73 4.95 11.21
CA LYS A 271 -24.77 4.08 11.78
C LYS A 271 -24.55 2.62 11.38
N GLY A 272 -24.44 1.75 12.38
CA GLY A 272 -24.28 0.31 12.20
C GLY A 272 -22.86 -0.15 11.88
N LEU A 273 -21.89 0.76 11.74
CA LEU A 273 -20.49 0.41 11.49
C LEU A 273 -19.83 -0.11 12.76
N SER A 274 -19.12 -1.23 12.65
CA SER A 274 -18.38 -1.85 13.75
C SER A 274 -16.97 -2.27 13.35
N GLU A 275 -16.16 -2.72 14.32
CA GLU A 275 -14.84 -3.30 14.03
C GLU A 275 -14.91 -4.57 13.16
N ASN A 276 -16.07 -5.24 13.10
CA ASN A 276 -16.25 -6.45 12.30
C ASN A 276 -16.37 -6.15 10.81
N ASP A 277 -16.52 -4.88 10.44
CA ASP A 277 -16.68 -4.41 9.07
C ASP A 277 -15.38 -3.84 8.50
N VAL A 278 -14.33 -3.82 9.33
CA VAL A 278 -12.99 -3.38 9.00
C VAL A 278 -12.08 -4.59 8.82
N TYR A 279 -11.46 -4.69 7.65
CA TYR A 279 -10.50 -5.73 7.26
C TYR A 279 -9.13 -5.09 7.09
N LEU A 280 -8.08 -5.70 7.65
CA LEU A 280 -6.73 -5.14 7.62
C LEU A 280 -5.87 -5.87 6.58
N TYR A 281 -5.01 -5.12 5.91
CA TYR A 281 -4.11 -5.61 4.88
C TYR A 281 -2.68 -5.11 5.11
N PRO A 282 -1.65 -5.80 4.58
CA PRO A 282 -0.24 -5.39 4.70
C PRO A 282 0.09 -4.02 4.10
N SER A 283 -0.71 -3.53 3.15
CA SER A 283 -0.51 -2.24 2.51
C SER A 283 -1.82 -1.69 1.94
N GLY A 284 -1.85 -0.38 1.64
CA GLY A 284 -2.98 0.24 0.95
C GLY A 284 -3.28 -0.42 -0.40
N MET A 285 -2.24 -0.75 -1.18
CA MET A 285 -2.42 -1.46 -2.45
C MET A 285 -2.95 -2.88 -2.26
N SER A 286 -2.54 -3.59 -1.21
CA SER A 286 -3.12 -4.91 -0.88
C SER A 286 -4.60 -4.80 -0.55
N SER A 287 -5.03 -3.72 0.11
CA SER A 287 -6.44 -3.44 0.33
C SER A 287 -7.20 -3.22 -1.00
N ILE A 288 -6.67 -2.38 -1.89
CA ILE A 288 -7.29 -2.10 -3.21
C ILE A 288 -7.37 -3.38 -4.06
N PHE A 289 -6.25 -4.11 -4.16
CA PHE A 289 -6.15 -5.34 -4.92
C PHE A 289 -7.10 -6.42 -4.39
N ASN A 290 -7.14 -6.64 -3.08
CA ASN A 290 -8.02 -7.65 -2.51
C ASN A 290 -9.48 -7.24 -2.59
N THR A 291 -9.83 -5.96 -2.48
CA THR A 291 -11.20 -5.48 -2.76
C THR A 291 -11.62 -5.84 -4.19
N HIS A 292 -10.79 -5.51 -5.19
CA HIS A 292 -11.08 -5.88 -6.58
C HIS A 292 -11.20 -7.39 -6.79
N ARG A 293 -10.27 -8.16 -6.20
CA ARG A 293 -10.28 -9.63 -6.25
C ARG A 293 -11.56 -10.22 -5.66
N ILE A 294 -12.02 -9.70 -4.53
CA ILE A 294 -13.22 -10.17 -3.83
C ILE A 294 -14.48 -9.84 -4.63
N LEU A 295 -14.53 -8.68 -5.27
CA LEU A 295 -15.62 -8.33 -6.18
C LEU A 295 -15.67 -9.27 -7.40
N LEU A 296 -14.52 -9.59 -8.00
CA LEU A 296 -14.42 -10.58 -9.07
C LEU A 296 -14.89 -11.97 -8.61
N ALA A 297 -14.41 -12.45 -7.47
CA ALA A 297 -14.79 -13.75 -6.93
C ALA A 297 -16.30 -13.81 -6.56
N ASN A 298 -16.86 -12.72 -6.05
CA ASN A 298 -18.29 -12.64 -5.77
C ASN A 298 -19.13 -12.68 -7.06
N ALA A 299 -18.72 -11.94 -8.09
CA ALA A 299 -19.37 -11.97 -9.40
C ALA A 299 -19.34 -13.37 -10.02
N GLU A 300 -18.19 -14.05 -9.97
CA GLU A 300 -18.02 -15.42 -10.45
C GLU A 300 -18.89 -16.42 -9.67
N ALA A 301 -18.90 -16.35 -8.34
CA ALA A 301 -19.72 -17.21 -7.49
C ALA A 301 -21.23 -17.05 -7.76
N ASN A 302 -21.65 -15.86 -8.20
CA ASN A 302 -23.02 -15.54 -8.59
C ASN A 302 -23.32 -15.82 -10.07
N GLY A 303 -22.39 -16.44 -10.82
CA GLY A 303 -22.56 -16.77 -12.23
C GLY A 303 -22.62 -15.56 -13.16
N GLN A 304 -22.13 -14.40 -12.71
CA GLN A 304 -22.09 -13.19 -13.54
C GLN A 304 -20.97 -13.32 -14.58
N PRO A 305 -21.19 -12.87 -15.83
CA PRO A 305 -20.12 -12.84 -16.82
C PRO A 305 -19.01 -11.87 -16.38
N PRO A 306 -17.75 -12.08 -16.82
CA PRO A 306 -16.66 -11.14 -16.55
C PRO A 306 -17.01 -9.73 -17.04
N ARG A 307 -16.91 -8.72 -16.16
CA ARG A 307 -17.18 -7.31 -16.45
C ARG A 307 -15.96 -6.45 -16.16
N LYS A 308 -15.80 -5.37 -16.94
CA LYS A 308 -14.78 -4.35 -16.70
C LYS A 308 -15.08 -3.58 -15.41
N SER A 309 -14.06 -3.02 -14.79
CA SER A 309 -14.23 -2.01 -13.75
C SER A 309 -13.97 -0.61 -14.31
N VAL A 310 -14.59 0.41 -13.72
CA VAL A 310 -14.35 1.82 -14.04
C VAL A 310 -13.29 2.35 -13.08
N CYS A 311 -12.29 3.05 -13.60
CA CYS A 311 -11.38 3.86 -12.81
C CYS A 311 -11.68 5.34 -13.09
N PHE A 312 -12.17 6.05 -12.07
CA PHE A 312 -12.69 7.40 -12.20
C PHE A 312 -11.79 8.42 -11.49
N GLY A 313 -11.31 9.40 -12.26
CA GLY A 313 -10.21 10.28 -11.88
C GLY A 313 -8.86 9.65 -12.21
N PHE A 314 -7.80 10.46 -12.18
CA PHE A 314 -6.42 9.98 -12.30
C PHE A 314 -5.98 9.49 -10.91
N PRO A 315 -5.96 8.17 -10.64
CA PRO A 315 -5.54 7.66 -9.36
C PRO A 315 -4.01 7.66 -9.28
N TYR A 316 -3.50 7.42 -8.09
CA TYR A 316 -2.20 6.82 -7.92
C TYR A 316 -2.11 5.52 -8.75
N ILE A 317 -1.12 5.49 -9.66
CA ILE A 317 -1.07 4.64 -10.86
C ILE A 317 -1.48 3.18 -10.69
N ASP A 318 -1.15 2.60 -9.54
CA ASP A 318 -1.25 1.17 -9.33
C ASP A 318 -2.71 0.68 -9.33
N THR A 319 -3.69 1.51 -8.96
CA THR A 319 -5.11 1.14 -9.02
C THR A 319 -5.54 0.88 -10.46
N LEU A 320 -5.18 1.76 -11.40
CA LEU A 320 -5.46 1.57 -12.83
C LEU A 320 -4.82 0.27 -13.33
N LYS A 321 -3.54 0.04 -13.01
CA LYS A 321 -2.83 -1.16 -13.42
C LYS A 321 -3.43 -2.44 -12.83
N ILE A 322 -3.96 -2.41 -11.60
CA ILE A 322 -4.69 -3.54 -11.03
C ILE A 322 -5.92 -3.88 -11.87
N LEU A 323 -6.75 -2.87 -12.18
CA LEU A 323 -8.00 -3.07 -12.91
C LEU A 323 -7.78 -3.51 -14.36
N GLU A 324 -6.67 -3.09 -14.98
CA GLU A 324 -6.26 -3.54 -16.32
C GLU A 324 -5.74 -4.98 -16.34
N LYS A 325 -4.97 -5.38 -15.32
CA LYS A 325 -4.21 -6.65 -15.34
C LYS A 325 -5.00 -7.83 -14.79
N TRP A 326 -5.94 -7.60 -13.87
CA TRP A 326 -6.76 -8.64 -13.23
C TRP A 326 -8.24 -8.44 -13.55
N GLY A 327 -8.90 -9.47 -14.08
CA GLY A 327 -10.31 -9.42 -14.50
C GLY A 327 -10.47 -9.06 -15.98
N ALA A 328 -11.62 -8.49 -16.35
CA ALA A 328 -11.96 -8.21 -17.75
C ALA A 328 -11.40 -6.87 -18.30
N GLY A 329 -10.60 -6.15 -17.51
CA GLY A 329 -9.99 -4.87 -17.86
C GLY A 329 -10.69 -3.65 -17.27
N CYS A 330 -10.24 -2.47 -17.70
CA CYS A 330 -10.65 -1.18 -17.13
C CYS A 330 -11.26 -0.23 -18.18
N LEU A 331 -12.28 0.53 -17.79
CA LEU A 331 -12.68 1.78 -18.44
C LEU A 331 -12.10 2.94 -17.62
N PHE A 332 -11.22 3.74 -18.23
CA PHE A 332 -10.49 4.79 -17.52
C PHE A 332 -11.02 6.19 -17.87
N TYR A 333 -11.39 6.94 -16.83
CA TYR A 333 -11.80 8.35 -16.91
C TYR A 333 -10.80 9.24 -16.17
N GLY A 334 -9.59 9.43 -16.74
CA GLY A 334 -8.49 10.14 -16.08
C GLY A 334 -8.79 11.57 -15.64
N HIS A 335 -9.63 12.32 -16.36
CA HIS A 335 -10.02 13.67 -15.93
C HIS A 335 -10.98 13.68 -14.72
N GLY A 336 -11.72 12.60 -14.48
CA GLY A 336 -12.71 12.52 -13.39
C GLY A 336 -13.75 13.64 -13.39
N SER A 337 -14.10 14.18 -14.57
CA SER A 337 -14.95 15.37 -14.71
C SER A 337 -16.45 15.01 -14.75
N ALA A 338 -17.31 16.03 -14.63
CA ALA A 338 -18.76 15.85 -14.79
C ALA A 338 -19.12 15.24 -16.16
N ALA A 339 -18.39 15.60 -17.22
CA ALA A 339 -18.57 15.05 -18.57
C ALA A 339 -18.22 13.56 -18.65
N CYS A 340 -17.26 13.08 -17.83
CA CYS A 340 -16.97 11.65 -17.72
C CYS A 340 -18.16 10.89 -17.10
N ILE A 341 -18.87 11.48 -16.14
CA ILE A 341 -20.09 10.89 -15.56
C ILE A 341 -21.21 10.85 -16.61
N ASP A 342 -21.34 11.91 -17.42
CA ASP A 342 -22.33 11.96 -18.52
C ASP A 342 -22.06 10.86 -19.56
N ASP A 343 -20.80 10.62 -19.92
CA ASP A 343 -20.43 9.52 -20.82
C ASP A 343 -20.72 8.14 -20.19
N LEU A 344 -20.40 7.97 -18.90
CA LEU A 344 -20.68 6.73 -18.18
C LEU A 344 -22.18 6.42 -18.16
N ASP A 345 -23.04 7.42 -17.87
CA ASP A 345 -24.50 7.28 -17.90
C ASP A 345 -24.99 6.84 -19.29
N ARG A 346 -24.52 7.50 -20.36
CA ARG A 346 -24.86 7.11 -21.74
C ARG A 346 -24.46 5.68 -22.09
N ARG A 347 -23.27 5.22 -21.66
CA ARG A 347 -22.81 3.83 -21.89
C ARG A 347 -23.67 2.82 -21.16
N LEU A 348 -24.00 3.13 -19.91
CA LEU A 348 -24.86 2.30 -19.07
C LEU A 348 -26.28 2.18 -19.66
N ASP A 349 -26.85 3.28 -20.14
CA ASP A 349 -28.12 3.30 -20.88
C ASP A 349 -28.05 2.52 -22.19
N ALA A 350 -26.92 2.56 -22.89
CA ALA A 350 -26.68 1.77 -24.11
C ALA A 350 -26.48 0.26 -23.85
N GLY A 351 -26.48 -0.17 -22.58
CA GLY A 351 -26.43 -1.58 -22.20
C GLY A 351 -25.06 -2.06 -21.70
N GLU A 352 -24.03 -1.20 -21.64
CA GLU A 352 -22.78 -1.57 -20.99
C GLU A 352 -23.01 -1.84 -19.49
N ARG A 353 -22.28 -2.80 -18.92
CA ARG A 353 -22.35 -3.14 -17.50
C ARG A 353 -20.95 -3.30 -16.94
N PHE A 354 -20.75 -2.75 -15.75
CA PHE A 354 -19.46 -2.76 -15.06
C PHE A 354 -19.56 -3.57 -13.77
N LEU A 355 -18.42 -4.07 -13.31
CA LEU A 355 -18.29 -4.76 -12.02
C LEU A 355 -18.36 -3.75 -10.86
N ALA A 356 -17.56 -2.70 -10.99
CA ALA A 356 -17.34 -1.71 -9.95
C ALA A 356 -16.81 -0.40 -10.54
N LEU A 357 -16.94 0.68 -9.80
CA LEU A 357 -16.26 1.96 -10.02
C LEU A 357 -15.31 2.24 -8.84
N PHE A 358 -14.04 2.46 -9.16
CA PHE A 358 -13.00 2.85 -8.21
C PHE A 358 -12.65 4.33 -8.39
N THR A 359 -12.57 5.07 -7.30
CA THR A 359 -12.14 6.49 -7.31
C THR A 359 -11.41 6.86 -6.03
N GLU A 360 -10.50 7.82 -6.10
CA GLU A 360 -9.86 8.44 -4.94
C GLU A 360 -10.65 9.69 -4.51
N PHE A 361 -10.66 9.98 -3.21
CA PHE A 361 -11.31 11.17 -2.68
C PHE A 361 -10.47 11.88 -1.60
N PRO A 362 -9.87 13.05 -1.92
CA PRO A 362 -9.62 13.58 -3.26
C PRO A 362 -8.50 12.81 -3.98
N SER A 363 -8.31 13.06 -5.28
CA SER A 363 -7.27 12.40 -6.09
C SER A 363 -5.85 12.82 -5.72
N ASN A 364 -4.86 11.94 -5.95
CA ASN A 364 -3.44 12.26 -5.86
C ASN A 364 -2.80 12.27 -7.28
N PRO A 365 -2.21 13.39 -7.75
CA PRO A 365 -1.76 14.57 -6.99
C PRO A 365 -2.63 15.82 -7.14
N LEU A 366 -3.65 15.81 -8.02
CA LEU A 366 -4.40 17.01 -8.43
C LEU A 366 -5.49 17.42 -7.43
N LEU A 367 -5.81 16.55 -6.47
CA LEU A 367 -6.71 16.85 -5.35
C LEU A 367 -8.12 17.25 -5.80
N ASN A 368 -8.59 16.61 -6.87
CA ASN A 368 -9.96 16.74 -7.34
C ASN A 368 -10.86 15.73 -6.63
N SER A 369 -12.08 16.15 -6.31
CA SER A 369 -13.11 15.32 -5.68
C SER A 369 -14.19 14.93 -6.70
N ALA A 370 -14.36 13.63 -6.89
CA ALA A 370 -15.42 13.09 -7.75
C ALA A 370 -16.81 13.43 -7.19
N ASP A 371 -17.81 13.60 -8.06
CA ASP A 371 -19.21 13.77 -7.64
C ASP A 371 -19.79 12.40 -7.22
N LEU A 372 -19.53 12.05 -5.96
CA LEU A 372 -19.97 10.77 -5.37
C LEU A 372 -21.51 10.66 -5.30
N GLN A 373 -22.24 11.79 -5.28
CA GLN A 373 -23.71 11.76 -5.30
C GLN A 373 -24.20 11.25 -6.64
N ARG A 374 -23.71 11.80 -7.75
CA ARG A 374 -24.07 11.33 -9.10
C ARG A 374 -23.59 9.91 -9.35
N ILE A 375 -22.38 9.57 -8.93
CA ILE A 375 -21.85 8.20 -9.06
C ILE A 375 -22.73 7.19 -8.31
N ARG A 376 -23.14 7.50 -7.07
CA ARG A 376 -24.03 6.63 -6.28
C ARG A 376 -25.37 6.39 -6.99
N VAL A 377 -25.98 7.44 -7.56
CA VAL A 377 -27.23 7.32 -8.32
C VAL A 377 -27.08 6.35 -9.50
N LEU A 378 -25.98 6.45 -10.26
CA LEU A 378 -25.71 5.52 -11.37
C LEU A 378 -25.47 4.10 -10.86
N ALA A 379 -24.68 3.94 -9.81
CA ALA A 379 -24.39 2.64 -9.22
C ALA A 379 -25.65 1.91 -8.73
N ASP A 380 -26.60 2.65 -8.17
CA ASP A 380 -27.89 2.11 -7.76
C ASP A 380 -28.79 1.73 -8.93
N LYS A 381 -28.81 2.56 -9.99
CA LYS A 381 -29.62 2.32 -11.21
C LYS A 381 -29.14 1.14 -12.04
N TYR A 382 -27.81 0.91 -12.11
CA TYR A 382 -27.21 -0.08 -13.03
C TYR A 382 -26.48 -1.23 -12.35
N ASP A 383 -26.60 -1.36 -11.03
CA ASP A 383 -26.10 -2.48 -10.23
C ASP A 383 -24.59 -2.74 -10.40
N PHE A 384 -23.78 -1.72 -10.12
CA PHE A 384 -22.34 -1.88 -9.89
C PHE A 384 -21.94 -1.35 -8.50
N THR A 385 -20.80 -1.81 -7.99
CA THR A 385 -20.29 -1.39 -6.67
C THR A 385 -19.44 -0.12 -6.77
N VAL A 386 -19.46 0.72 -5.74
CA VAL A 386 -18.62 1.92 -5.63
C VAL A 386 -17.55 1.68 -4.57
N VAL A 387 -16.28 1.77 -4.98
CA VAL A 387 -15.11 1.67 -4.12
C VAL A 387 -14.42 3.04 -4.06
N VAL A 388 -14.31 3.60 -2.86
CA VAL A 388 -13.63 4.90 -2.65
C VAL A 388 -12.35 4.69 -1.86
N ASP A 389 -11.24 5.15 -2.40
CA ASP A 389 -9.98 5.30 -1.66
C ASP A 389 -9.97 6.66 -0.96
N GLU A 390 -10.11 6.65 0.37
CA GLU A 390 -10.14 7.85 1.20
C GLU A 390 -8.77 8.23 1.78
N THR A 391 -7.67 7.63 1.32
CA THR A 391 -6.32 7.79 1.89
C THR A 391 -5.90 9.26 2.05
N VAL A 392 -6.12 10.08 1.02
CA VAL A 392 -5.68 11.49 1.00
C VAL A 392 -6.63 12.35 1.84
N GLY A 393 -7.93 12.11 1.72
CA GLY A 393 -8.92 12.86 2.46
C GLY A 393 -8.84 12.59 3.95
N ASN A 394 -8.60 11.32 4.31
CA ASN A 394 -8.63 10.72 5.64
C ASN A 394 -10.01 10.78 6.31
N PHE A 395 -10.36 9.74 7.05
CA PHE A 395 -11.71 9.60 7.64
C PHE A 395 -12.00 10.53 8.83
N THR A 396 -11.07 11.41 9.22
CA THR A 396 -11.32 12.49 10.19
C THR A 396 -11.79 13.77 9.51
N ASN A 397 -11.40 13.98 8.25
CA ASN A 397 -11.78 15.15 7.48
C ASN A 397 -13.01 14.94 6.61
N ILE A 398 -13.19 13.71 6.11
CA ILE A 398 -14.28 13.35 5.20
C ILE A 398 -15.01 12.10 5.67
N ASP A 399 -16.27 12.00 5.26
CA ASP A 399 -17.09 10.82 5.36
C ASP A 399 -17.68 10.47 3.99
N VAL A 400 -17.04 9.50 3.32
CA VAL A 400 -17.45 9.00 2.00
C VAL A 400 -18.21 7.68 2.08
N LEU A 401 -18.26 7.05 3.26
CA LEU A 401 -18.85 5.72 3.41
C LEU A 401 -20.35 5.73 3.08
N SER A 402 -21.04 6.83 3.40
CA SER A 402 -22.46 7.04 3.04
C SER A 402 -22.75 7.01 1.52
N ARG A 403 -21.72 7.13 0.68
CA ARG A 403 -21.82 7.14 -0.79
C ARG A 403 -21.08 5.98 -1.46
N ALA A 404 -20.44 5.12 -0.68
CA ALA A 404 -19.64 4.01 -1.16
C ALA A 404 -20.21 2.67 -0.67
N ASP A 405 -19.92 1.60 -1.40
CA ASP A 405 -20.18 0.23 -0.93
C ASP A 405 -18.99 -0.30 -0.12
N ILE A 406 -17.79 0.10 -0.54
CA ILE A 406 -16.52 -0.26 0.09
C ILE A 406 -15.64 0.99 0.15
N VAL A 407 -15.00 1.22 1.29
CA VAL A 407 -13.99 2.27 1.44
C VAL A 407 -12.64 1.63 1.74
N VAL A 408 -11.60 2.05 1.04
CA VAL A 408 -10.23 1.58 1.25
C VAL A 408 -9.33 2.72 1.70
N SER A 409 -8.30 2.41 2.48
CA SER A 409 -7.33 3.40 2.95
C SER A 409 -5.93 2.80 3.08
N SER A 410 -4.91 3.60 2.80
CA SER A 410 -3.53 3.30 3.17
C SER A 410 -3.24 3.80 4.58
N LEU A 411 -3.17 2.87 5.52
CA LEU A 411 -2.81 3.15 6.92
C LEU A 411 -1.33 3.56 7.06
N THR A 412 -0.50 3.24 6.08
CA THR A 412 0.91 3.68 5.96
C THR A 412 1.09 5.20 6.05
N LYS A 413 0.06 5.98 5.68
CA LYS A 413 0.12 7.44 5.54
C LYS A 413 -0.20 8.13 6.86
N VAL A 414 -1.10 9.12 6.84
CA VAL A 414 -1.45 9.95 8.01
C VAL A 414 -1.92 9.13 9.22
N PHE A 415 -2.55 7.98 9.00
CA PHE A 415 -2.98 7.11 10.09
C PHE A 415 -1.78 6.65 10.94
N SER A 416 -0.70 6.17 10.31
CA SER A 416 0.56 5.87 11.01
C SER A 416 1.38 7.13 11.32
N GLY A 417 1.62 8.00 10.34
CA GLY A 417 2.40 9.24 10.51
C GLY A 417 3.92 9.05 10.64
N ASP A 418 4.37 7.95 11.26
CA ASP A 418 5.79 7.72 11.56
C ASP A 418 6.64 7.26 10.37
N SER A 419 6.03 6.90 9.23
CA SER A 419 6.75 6.42 8.04
C SER A 419 7.70 5.24 8.32
N ASN A 420 7.31 4.34 9.22
CA ASN A 420 8.09 3.15 9.60
C ASN A 420 7.32 1.83 9.52
N VAL A 421 6.07 1.85 9.05
CA VAL A 421 5.20 0.67 8.96
C VAL A 421 4.20 0.83 7.82
N MET A 422 3.95 -0.25 7.09
CA MET A 422 2.91 -0.29 6.07
C MET A 422 1.64 -0.94 6.61
N GLY A 423 0.50 -0.48 6.10
CA GLY A 423 -0.78 -1.14 6.31
C GLY A 423 -1.85 -0.57 5.39
N GLY A 424 -2.95 -1.30 5.27
CA GLY A 424 -4.15 -0.89 4.57
C GLY A 424 -5.40 -1.37 5.29
N SER A 425 -6.52 -0.73 4.99
CA SER A 425 -7.83 -1.14 5.49
C SER A 425 -8.87 -1.14 4.40
N CYS A 426 -9.78 -2.11 4.46
CA CYS A 426 -11.01 -2.17 3.68
C CYS A 426 -12.19 -2.14 4.66
N VAL A 427 -13.11 -1.21 4.44
CA VAL A 427 -14.31 -1.02 5.27
C VAL A 427 -15.52 -1.30 4.40
N LEU A 428 -16.36 -2.25 4.82
CA LEU A 428 -17.65 -2.49 4.17
C LEU A 428 -18.71 -1.54 4.73
N ASN A 429 -19.51 -0.93 3.86
CA ASN A 429 -20.61 -0.09 4.29
C ASN A 429 -21.79 -0.96 4.77
N PRO A 430 -22.14 -0.95 6.08
CA PRO A 430 -23.27 -1.73 6.59
C PRO A 430 -24.64 -1.27 6.06
N GLN A 431 -24.72 -0.07 5.48
CA GLN A 431 -25.92 0.48 4.86
C GLN A 431 -26.01 0.19 3.35
N SER A 432 -24.98 -0.40 2.74
CA SER A 432 -25.00 -0.77 1.34
C SER A 432 -25.96 -1.93 1.07
N LYS A 433 -26.68 -1.89 -0.06
CA LYS A 433 -27.48 -3.04 -0.53
C LYS A 433 -26.63 -4.30 -0.77
N TRP A 434 -25.34 -4.13 -1.06
CA TRP A 434 -24.39 -5.21 -1.31
C TRP A 434 -23.82 -5.82 -0.03
N TYR A 435 -24.06 -5.21 1.14
CA TYR A 435 -23.40 -5.58 2.39
C TYR A 435 -23.51 -7.08 2.75
N PRO A 436 -24.69 -7.74 2.70
CA PRO A 436 -24.78 -9.18 3.03
C PRO A 436 -23.92 -10.06 2.11
N GLU A 437 -23.95 -9.78 0.81
CA GLU A 437 -23.16 -10.52 -0.19
C GLU A 437 -21.66 -10.27 -0.01
N LEU A 438 -21.26 -9.02 0.21
CA LEU A 438 -19.87 -8.65 0.46
C LEU A 438 -19.33 -9.28 1.74
N LYS A 439 -20.12 -9.35 2.82
CA LYS A 439 -19.73 -10.08 4.04
C LYS A 439 -19.53 -11.56 3.78
N GLN A 440 -20.41 -12.18 2.98
CA GLN A 440 -20.27 -13.58 2.60
C GLN A 440 -19.01 -13.80 1.75
N ALA A 441 -18.75 -12.92 0.78
CA ALA A 441 -17.54 -12.96 -0.03
C ALA A 441 -16.28 -12.80 0.82
N MET A 442 -16.25 -11.83 1.74
CA MET A 442 -15.17 -11.68 2.71
C MET A 442 -14.95 -12.94 3.54
N SER A 443 -16.00 -13.60 4.03
CA SER A 443 -15.85 -14.84 4.81
C SER A 443 -15.23 -16.01 4.04
N ARG A 444 -15.37 -16.02 2.71
CA ARG A 444 -14.78 -17.04 1.83
C ARG A 444 -13.35 -16.69 1.44
N GLU A 445 -13.11 -15.42 1.16
CA GLU A 445 -11.93 -14.96 0.42
C GLU A 445 -10.88 -14.24 1.26
N TYR A 446 -11.25 -13.65 2.40
CA TYR A 446 -10.33 -12.86 3.21
C TYR A 446 -9.32 -13.75 3.95
N GLU A 447 -8.05 -13.36 3.88
CA GLU A 447 -6.96 -13.94 4.66
C GLU A 447 -6.24 -12.79 5.38
N ASP A 448 -6.14 -12.89 6.71
CA ASP A 448 -5.40 -11.92 7.52
C ASP A 448 -3.89 -12.12 7.35
N ASN A 449 -3.35 -11.50 6.32
CA ASN A 449 -1.91 -11.49 6.02
C ASN A 449 -1.16 -10.35 6.72
N TYR A 450 -1.84 -9.54 7.55
CA TYR A 450 -1.19 -8.40 8.18
C TYR A 450 -0.24 -8.85 9.28
N TRP A 451 1.05 -8.55 9.14
CA TRP A 451 2.09 -9.05 10.03
C TRP A 451 1.90 -8.52 11.46
N ALA A 452 2.17 -9.38 12.43
CA ALA A 452 1.85 -9.12 13.83
C ALA A 452 2.66 -7.96 14.43
N GLU A 453 3.96 -7.87 14.14
CA GLU A 453 4.78 -6.75 14.61
C GLU A 453 4.38 -5.44 13.93
N ASP A 454 4.07 -5.49 12.63
CA ASP A 454 3.58 -4.31 11.92
C ASP A 454 2.25 -3.84 12.51
N ALA A 455 1.35 -4.75 12.91
CA ALA A 455 0.13 -4.37 13.61
C ALA A 455 0.39 -3.68 14.96
N VAL A 456 1.41 -4.11 15.72
CA VAL A 456 1.79 -3.45 16.99
C VAL A 456 2.33 -2.04 16.75
N PHE A 457 3.23 -1.86 15.78
CA PHE A 457 3.73 -0.53 15.42
C PHE A 457 2.61 0.37 14.88
N MET A 458 1.73 -0.17 14.02
CA MET A 458 0.60 0.57 13.49
C MET A 458 -0.38 1.00 14.57
N GLU A 459 -0.67 0.13 15.54
CA GLU A 459 -1.50 0.50 16.68
C GLU A 459 -0.85 1.64 17.46
N ARG A 460 0.43 1.52 17.83
CA ARG A 460 1.11 2.56 18.58
C ARG A 460 1.10 3.90 17.85
N ASN A 461 1.48 3.91 16.57
CA ASN A 461 1.63 5.13 15.80
C ASN A 461 0.28 5.82 15.49
N SER A 462 -0.83 5.08 15.52
CA SER A 462 -2.16 5.62 15.21
C SER A 462 -2.93 6.16 16.40
N ARG A 463 -2.36 6.14 17.61
CA ARG A 463 -3.01 6.63 18.84
C ARG A 463 -3.42 8.09 18.71
N ASP A 464 -2.48 8.96 18.35
CA ASP A 464 -2.65 10.41 18.26
C ASP A 464 -3.09 10.91 16.87
N PHE A 465 -3.55 10.01 15.99
CA PHE A 465 -3.88 10.30 14.59
C PHE A 465 -4.84 11.48 14.43
N ILE A 466 -5.87 11.58 15.27
CA ILE A 466 -6.89 12.64 15.17
C ILE A 466 -6.24 14.02 15.39
N ARG A 467 -5.47 14.17 16.47
CA ARG A 467 -4.78 15.44 16.80
C ARG A 467 -3.75 15.82 15.74
N ARG A 468 -3.02 14.83 15.22
CA ARG A 468 -2.06 15.04 14.13
C ARG A 468 -2.76 15.54 12.87
N SER A 469 -3.91 14.95 12.51
CA SER A 469 -4.72 15.38 11.36
C SER A 469 -5.16 16.85 11.49
N GLU A 470 -5.62 17.27 12.68
CA GLU A 470 -6.02 18.66 12.96
C GLU A 470 -4.86 19.65 12.75
N ARG A 471 -3.69 19.36 13.32
CA ARG A 471 -2.48 20.20 13.13
C ARG A 471 -2.04 20.26 11.68
N ILE A 472 -2.04 19.11 10.99
CA ILE A 472 -1.70 19.02 9.57
C ILE A 472 -2.65 19.88 8.72
N ASN A 473 -3.95 19.85 8.99
CA ASN A 473 -4.92 20.70 8.29
C ASN A 473 -4.59 22.19 8.44
N GLN A 474 -4.31 22.64 9.67
CA GLN A 474 -3.97 24.04 9.95
C GLN A 474 -2.68 24.46 9.24
N ASN A 475 -1.64 23.64 9.34
CA ASN A 475 -0.35 23.90 8.71
C ASN A 475 -0.48 23.96 7.18
N ALA A 476 -1.23 23.04 6.58
CA ALA A 476 -1.43 23.00 5.13
C ALA A 476 -2.19 24.24 4.63
N GLU A 477 -3.23 24.69 5.33
CA GLU A 477 -3.94 25.93 4.96
C GLU A 477 -3.01 27.16 4.99
N ALA A 478 -2.10 27.24 5.96
CA ALA A 478 -1.12 28.32 6.04
C ALA A 478 -0.14 28.27 4.85
N VAL A 479 0.39 27.09 4.52
CA VAL A 479 1.29 26.90 3.35
C VAL A 479 0.57 27.24 2.04
N VAL A 480 -0.67 26.78 1.85
CA VAL A 480 -1.48 27.09 0.67
C VAL A 480 -1.68 28.60 0.52
N THR A 481 -1.97 29.30 1.62
CA THR A 481 -2.17 30.75 1.61
C THR A 481 -0.91 31.49 1.14
N LEU A 482 0.27 31.09 1.63
CA LEU A 482 1.55 31.66 1.20
C LEU A 482 1.83 31.42 -0.29
N LEU A 483 1.60 30.19 -0.77
CA LEU A 483 1.81 29.84 -2.17
C LEU A 483 0.87 30.61 -3.11
N GLN A 484 -0.40 30.76 -2.75
CA GLN A 484 -1.39 31.49 -3.55
C GLN A 484 -1.10 32.99 -3.67
N GLN A 485 -0.36 33.57 -2.73
CA GLN A 485 0.04 34.98 -2.75
C GLN A 485 1.29 35.24 -3.60
N CYS A 486 2.01 34.18 -4.00
CA CYS A 486 3.24 34.32 -4.77
C CYS A 486 2.95 34.44 -6.27
N PRO A 487 3.41 35.51 -6.96
CA PRO A 487 3.15 35.71 -8.39
C PRO A 487 3.84 34.69 -9.32
N LEU A 488 4.86 33.98 -8.82
CA LEU A 488 5.56 32.93 -9.56
C LEU A 488 4.79 31.61 -9.59
N VAL A 489 3.83 31.44 -8.68
CA VAL A 489 3.00 30.24 -8.62
C VAL A 489 1.94 30.33 -9.71
N LYS A 490 1.91 29.32 -10.58
CA LYS A 490 0.91 29.17 -11.64
C LYS A 490 -0.39 28.62 -11.09
N GLN A 491 -0.31 27.55 -10.30
CA GLN A 491 -1.47 26.91 -9.72
C GLN A 491 -1.12 26.19 -8.41
N VAL A 492 -2.00 26.33 -7.42
CA VAL A 492 -2.01 25.49 -6.21
C VAL A 492 -3.17 24.52 -6.31
N TYR A 493 -2.88 23.23 -6.24
CA TYR A 493 -3.87 22.16 -6.14
C TYR A 493 -4.08 21.86 -4.66
N TYR A 494 -5.26 22.19 -4.16
CA TYR A 494 -5.70 21.90 -2.81
C TYR A 494 -7.23 21.85 -2.79
N PRO A 495 -7.88 20.94 -2.03
CA PRO A 495 -9.34 20.77 -2.12
C PRO A 495 -10.14 22.06 -1.87
N LYS A 496 -9.67 22.93 -0.96
CA LYS A 496 -10.33 24.21 -0.62
C LYS A 496 -10.33 25.24 -1.77
N CYS A 497 -9.43 25.11 -2.74
CA CYS A 497 -9.34 25.99 -3.90
C CYS A 497 -9.58 25.27 -5.24
N SER A 498 -9.92 23.97 -5.22
CA SER A 498 -10.26 23.22 -6.41
C SER A 498 -11.64 23.62 -6.95
N PRO A 499 -11.86 23.63 -8.29
CA PRO A 499 -13.20 23.73 -8.87
C PRO A 499 -14.16 22.64 -8.38
N SER A 500 -13.63 21.48 -7.98
CA SER A 500 -14.39 20.35 -7.42
C SER A 500 -14.68 20.48 -5.93
N ARG A 501 -14.33 21.61 -5.28
CA ARG A 501 -14.61 21.89 -3.86
C ARG A 501 -16.04 21.58 -3.44
N PRO A 502 -17.11 21.90 -4.20
CA PRO A 502 -18.46 21.56 -3.79
C PRO A 502 -18.67 20.06 -3.53
N ASN A 503 -17.99 19.20 -4.30
CA ASN A 503 -18.03 17.75 -4.09
C ASN A 503 -17.31 17.37 -2.79
N TYR A 504 -16.12 17.96 -2.53
CA TYR A 504 -15.39 17.76 -1.27
C TYR A 504 -16.23 18.18 -0.07
N ASP A 505 -16.76 19.42 -0.10
CA ASP A 505 -17.54 19.99 1.00
C ASP A 505 -18.82 19.17 1.29
N ALA A 506 -19.42 18.53 0.27
CA ALA A 506 -20.56 17.63 0.43
C ALA A 506 -20.25 16.30 1.15
N CYS A 507 -18.97 15.96 1.31
CA CYS A 507 -18.49 14.79 2.05
C CYS A 507 -17.61 15.19 3.24
N ARG A 508 -17.38 16.48 3.49
CA ARG A 508 -16.53 16.96 4.58
C ARG A 508 -17.24 16.74 5.91
N SER A 509 -16.55 16.15 6.87
CA SER A 509 -17.05 15.99 8.23
C SER A 509 -17.27 17.37 8.87
N PRO A 510 -18.18 17.53 9.85
CA PRO A 510 -18.49 18.84 10.45
C PRO A 510 -17.27 19.61 10.98
N ASN A 511 -16.30 18.89 11.56
CA ASN A 511 -15.04 19.45 12.07
C ASN A 511 -13.84 19.13 11.15
N GLY A 512 -14.09 18.60 9.96
CA GLY A 512 -13.05 18.14 9.05
C GLY A 512 -12.34 19.28 8.34
N GLY A 513 -11.02 19.15 8.16
CA GLY A 513 -10.22 20.06 7.33
C GLY A 513 -10.18 19.62 5.86
N TYR A 514 -9.22 20.17 5.10
CA TYR A 514 -9.02 19.85 3.68
C TYR A 514 -7.79 18.95 3.43
N GLY A 515 -7.18 18.41 4.50
CA GLY A 515 -6.02 17.51 4.44
C GLY A 515 -4.67 18.24 4.39
N GLY A 516 -3.61 17.43 4.43
CA GLY A 516 -2.22 17.89 4.46
C GLY A 516 -1.49 17.84 3.11
N LEU A 517 -2.12 17.28 2.09
CA LEU A 517 -1.50 17.12 0.76
C LEU A 517 -1.88 18.31 -0.11
N LEU A 518 -0.89 18.91 -0.76
CA LEU A 518 -1.06 19.93 -1.77
C LEU A 518 -0.05 19.73 -2.91
N SER A 519 -0.37 20.25 -4.08
CA SER A 519 0.58 20.32 -5.20
C SER A 519 0.69 21.75 -5.71
N VAL A 520 1.82 22.10 -6.28
CA VAL A 520 2.08 23.43 -6.82
C VAL A 520 2.85 23.34 -8.12
N THR A 521 2.47 24.18 -9.08
CA THR A 521 3.20 24.42 -10.34
C THR A 521 3.59 25.89 -10.42
N PHE A 522 4.64 26.19 -11.19
CA PHE A 522 5.21 27.53 -11.34
C PHE A 522 5.01 28.03 -12.78
N GLN A 523 5.22 29.33 -13.01
CA GLN A 523 5.12 29.90 -14.36
C GLN A 523 6.18 29.30 -15.31
N HIS A 524 7.35 28.94 -14.75
CA HIS A 524 8.45 28.32 -15.48
C HIS A 524 9.00 27.08 -14.75
N PRO A 525 9.34 25.97 -15.44
CA PRO A 525 9.86 24.75 -14.81
C PRO A 525 11.12 24.97 -13.95
N GLU A 526 12.00 25.87 -14.35
CA GLU A 526 13.24 26.20 -13.65
C GLU A 526 12.96 26.76 -12.24
N GLN A 527 11.82 27.46 -12.08
CA GLN A 527 11.36 27.95 -10.77
C GLN A 527 10.90 26.80 -9.87
N ALA A 528 10.24 25.78 -10.44
CA ALA A 528 9.82 24.59 -9.70
C ALA A 528 11.04 23.80 -9.19
N VAL A 529 12.07 23.65 -10.04
CA VAL A 529 13.35 23.02 -9.67
C VAL A 529 14.02 23.80 -8.53
N ALA A 530 14.17 25.12 -8.69
CA ALA A 530 14.80 25.97 -7.68
C ALA A 530 14.03 25.98 -6.34
N PHE A 531 12.69 26.03 -6.40
CA PHE A 531 11.83 25.93 -5.22
C PHE A 531 12.04 24.59 -4.51
N PHE A 532 11.92 23.47 -5.24
CA PHE A 532 12.07 22.14 -4.66
C PHE A 532 13.45 21.94 -4.04
N ASP A 533 14.51 22.33 -4.72
CA ASP A 533 15.89 22.16 -4.24
C ASP A 533 16.15 23.01 -2.99
N ALA A 534 15.62 24.23 -2.92
CA ALA A 534 15.79 25.13 -1.78
C ALA A 534 14.86 24.83 -0.59
N LEU A 535 13.78 24.07 -0.76
CA LEU A 535 12.84 23.77 0.31
C LEU A 535 13.47 22.85 1.37
N GLU A 536 13.68 23.38 2.59
CA GLU A 536 14.35 22.70 3.69
C GLU A 536 13.44 21.73 4.47
N VAL A 537 12.84 20.78 3.76
CA VAL A 537 12.01 19.70 4.30
C VAL A 537 12.57 18.33 3.86
N GLN A 538 12.06 17.25 4.44
CA GLN A 538 12.45 15.92 3.95
C GLN A 538 11.93 15.72 2.52
N LYS A 539 12.68 15.01 1.67
CA LYS A 539 12.33 14.87 0.26
C LYS A 539 12.41 13.42 -0.16
N GLY A 540 11.36 12.89 -0.75
CA GLY A 540 11.26 11.46 -1.06
C GLY A 540 9.84 10.98 -1.37
N PRO A 541 9.67 9.68 -1.65
CA PRO A 541 8.34 9.09 -1.84
C PRO A 541 7.52 9.09 -0.55
N SER A 542 6.26 8.67 -0.64
CA SER A 542 5.25 8.69 0.45
C SER A 542 4.60 10.06 0.71
N LEU A 543 3.69 10.10 1.69
CA LEU A 543 2.92 11.26 2.17
C LEU A 543 2.29 10.95 3.54
N GLY A 544 1.68 11.96 4.17
CA GLY A 544 0.95 11.84 5.43
C GLY A 544 1.87 11.51 6.60
N THR A 545 3.03 12.15 6.66
CA THR A 545 4.04 11.92 7.70
C THR A 545 3.99 12.98 8.79
N ASN A 546 4.57 12.68 9.95
CA ASN A 546 4.65 13.61 11.09
C ASN A 546 5.57 14.82 10.80
N PHE A 547 6.38 14.74 9.76
CA PHE A 547 7.23 15.80 9.22
C PHE A 547 6.82 16.09 7.77
N THR A 548 7.10 17.30 7.28
CA THR A 548 6.80 17.66 5.90
C THR A 548 7.70 16.90 4.93
N LEU A 549 7.06 16.29 3.92
CA LEU A 549 7.69 15.60 2.80
C LEU A 549 7.40 16.33 1.49
N ALA A 550 8.39 16.48 0.61
CA ALA A 550 8.21 16.99 -0.74
C ALA A 550 8.78 16.05 -1.82
N CYS A 551 8.21 16.09 -3.01
CA CYS A 551 8.78 15.42 -4.19
C CYS A 551 8.36 16.11 -5.50
N PRO A 552 9.20 16.07 -6.56
CA PRO A 552 8.74 16.36 -7.91
C PRO A 552 7.91 15.16 -8.38
N TYR A 553 6.59 15.24 -8.18
CA TYR A 553 5.72 14.07 -8.20
C TYR A 553 5.73 13.36 -9.53
N THR A 554 5.62 14.11 -10.63
CA THR A 554 5.51 13.56 -11.97
C THR A 554 6.81 12.86 -12.39
N VAL A 555 7.96 13.45 -12.03
CA VAL A 555 9.27 12.82 -12.20
C VAL A 555 9.34 11.52 -11.38
N LEU A 556 9.02 11.57 -10.08
CA LEU A 556 9.16 10.42 -9.18
C LEU A 556 8.18 9.26 -9.48
N ALA A 557 6.97 9.56 -9.93
CA ALA A 557 5.90 8.57 -10.06
C ALA A 557 5.65 8.12 -11.51
N HIS A 558 6.04 8.94 -12.49
CA HIS A 558 5.63 8.78 -13.89
C HIS A 558 6.75 9.13 -14.88
N TYR A 559 8.03 8.99 -14.49
CA TYR A 559 9.18 9.40 -15.30
C TYR A 559 9.10 8.95 -16.77
N ALA A 560 8.80 7.67 -16.99
CA ALA A 560 8.75 7.08 -18.33
C ALA A 560 7.46 7.38 -19.11
N GLU A 561 6.47 8.03 -18.50
CA GLU A 561 5.15 8.28 -19.09
C GLU A 561 4.65 9.72 -18.86
N MET A 562 5.56 10.67 -18.60
CA MET A 562 5.20 12.05 -18.27
C MET A 562 4.33 12.71 -19.36
N GLU A 563 4.62 12.45 -20.64
CA GLU A 563 3.79 12.92 -21.76
C GLU A 563 2.35 12.42 -21.69
N TRP A 564 2.15 11.15 -21.29
CA TRP A 564 0.82 10.57 -21.10
C TRP A 564 0.12 11.19 -19.90
N THR A 565 0.83 11.42 -18.79
CA THR A 565 0.25 12.05 -17.60
C THR A 565 -0.14 13.52 -17.81
N ALA A 566 0.61 14.24 -18.64
CA ALA A 566 0.33 15.63 -19.00
C ALA A 566 -1.03 15.78 -19.71
N GLN A 567 -1.45 14.77 -20.49
CA GLN A 567 -2.78 14.75 -21.13
C GLN A 567 -3.92 14.79 -20.11
N TRP A 568 -3.68 14.35 -18.87
CA TRP A 568 -4.64 14.35 -17.78
C TRP A 568 -4.50 15.57 -16.84
N GLY A 569 -3.59 16.50 -17.15
CA GLY A 569 -3.33 17.70 -16.35
C GLY A 569 -2.29 17.52 -15.24
N VAL A 570 -1.54 16.41 -15.23
CA VAL A 570 -0.41 16.20 -14.31
C VAL A 570 0.86 16.72 -14.98
N GLU A 571 1.25 17.95 -14.65
CA GLU A 571 2.38 18.63 -15.29
C GLU A 571 3.74 18.02 -14.89
N PRO A 572 4.73 17.92 -15.81
CA PRO A 572 6.05 17.33 -15.51
C PRO A 572 6.80 17.98 -14.34
N ASP A 573 6.60 19.29 -14.15
CA ASP A 573 7.24 20.13 -13.15
C ASP A 573 6.43 20.31 -11.86
N LEU A 574 5.38 19.50 -11.66
CA LEU A 574 4.53 19.53 -10.47
C LEU A 574 5.31 19.10 -9.21
N VAL A 575 5.38 20.00 -8.23
CA VAL A 575 5.94 19.74 -6.90
C VAL A 575 4.79 19.42 -5.94
N ARG A 576 4.87 18.25 -5.28
CA ARG A 576 3.87 17.84 -4.29
C ARG A 576 4.46 17.96 -2.89
N LEU A 577 3.71 18.58 -1.99
CA LEU A 577 4.05 18.73 -0.58
C LEU A 577 3.02 17.98 0.26
N SER A 578 3.52 17.18 1.19
CA SER A 578 2.76 16.54 2.26
C SER A 578 3.15 17.22 3.56
N VAL A 579 2.35 18.18 4.00
CA VAL A 579 2.60 18.99 5.19
C VAL A 579 2.48 18.15 6.47
N GLY A 580 3.46 18.31 7.37
CA GLY A 580 3.56 17.61 8.64
C GLY A 580 3.21 18.48 9.86
N LEU A 581 3.82 18.15 11.00
CA LEU A 581 3.51 18.71 12.32
C LEU A 581 4.47 19.82 12.76
N GLU A 582 5.36 20.28 11.89
CA GLU A 582 6.28 21.39 12.20
C GLU A 582 5.56 22.62 12.76
N GLU A 583 6.28 23.46 13.50
CA GLU A 583 5.73 24.74 13.93
C GLU A 583 5.37 25.61 12.72
N PRO A 584 4.16 26.20 12.65
CA PRO A 584 3.66 26.91 11.49
C PRO A 584 4.61 28.02 11.00
N ALA A 585 5.22 28.77 11.93
CA ALA A 585 6.16 29.82 11.60
C ALA A 585 7.45 29.26 10.95
N GLU A 586 7.99 28.16 11.48
CA GLU A 586 9.18 27.53 10.91
C GLU A 586 8.91 26.95 9.52
N LEU A 587 7.74 26.33 9.34
CA LEU A 587 7.33 25.80 8.04
C LEU A 587 7.12 26.93 7.02
N ALA A 588 6.45 28.01 7.43
CA ALA A 588 6.27 29.21 6.60
C ALA A 588 7.62 29.81 6.17
N ASP A 589 8.57 29.95 7.10
CA ASP A 589 9.91 30.48 6.81
C ASP A 589 10.70 29.59 5.83
N LYS A 590 10.52 28.26 5.90
CA LYS A 590 11.12 27.33 4.92
C LYS A 590 10.51 27.50 3.54
N VAL A 591 9.19 27.65 3.44
CA VAL A 591 8.48 27.86 2.17
C VAL A 591 8.85 29.22 1.58
N ASP A 592 8.88 30.29 2.37
CA ASP A 592 9.28 31.63 1.93
C ASP A 592 10.72 31.65 1.38
N ARG A 593 11.67 31.01 2.07
CA ARG A 593 13.05 30.87 1.58
C ARG A 593 13.12 30.12 0.24
N ALA A 594 12.31 29.08 0.07
CA ALA A 594 12.23 28.35 -1.20
C ALA A 594 11.62 29.20 -2.33
N LEU A 595 10.58 29.99 -2.05
CA LEU A 595 9.98 30.93 -3.00
C LEU A 595 10.98 32.01 -3.45
N LYS A 596 11.76 32.56 -2.50
CA LYS A 596 12.85 33.52 -2.80
C LYS A 596 13.96 32.91 -3.66
N ALA A 597 14.22 31.61 -3.54
CA ALA A 597 15.17 30.93 -4.41
C ALA A 597 14.61 30.81 -5.85
N ALA A 598 13.32 30.47 -5.99
CA ALA A 598 12.65 30.45 -7.28
C ALA A 598 12.58 31.83 -7.96
N GLU A 599 12.43 32.91 -7.20
CA GLU A 599 12.43 34.29 -7.73
C GLU A 599 13.77 34.71 -8.35
N ARG A 600 14.89 34.15 -7.87
CA ARG A 600 16.24 34.47 -8.35
C ARG A 600 16.60 33.76 -9.65
N VAL A 601 15.76 32.84 -10.13
CA VAL A 601 15.96 32.16 -11.40
C VAL A 601 15.81 33.16 -12.54
N GLN A 602 16.84 33.27 -13.38
CA GLN A 602 16.77 34.06 -14.62
C GLN A 602 16.02 33.26 -15.67
N ILE A 603 14.88 33.78 -16.13
CA ILE A 603 14.00 33.20 -17.15
C ILE A 603 14.45 33.64 -18.54
#